data_AF-A0A7X6X631-F1
#
_entry.id   AF-A0A7X6X631-F1
#
_cell.length_a   1.000
_cell.length_b   1.000
_cell.length_c   1.000
_cell.angle_alpha   90.00
_cell.angle_beta   90.00
_cell.angle_gamma   90.00
#
_symmetry.space_group_name_H-M   'P 1'
#
loop_
_entity.id
_entity.type
_entity.pdbx_description
1 polymer ?
#
loop_
_entity_poly.entity_id
_entity_poly.type
_entity_poly.pdbx_seq_one_letter_code
_entity_poly.pdbx_strand_id
1 'polypeptide(L)'
;MKTGEQPQQAFEQIRDRIVANIYLRAEEIARRTVHQEKDRGLWDKKLDDICTSPFWGYLIMLGLLGAVFWLTVAGANYPSQLLANLLFGLEKKLLFFFAYLQAPQWLTGILVLGMYRTLAWVVSVMLPPMAIFFPLFTLLEDLGYLPRVAFNLDYLFKKCGTHGKQALTMCMGFGCNAAGVISCRIIDSPRERLIAILTNNFVPCNGRFPTLILMASLFLSGGALLSQGLLVALAVLGGVLIGIAATLLVSFALSKTILKGIPSTFTLELPPFRKPQIGRVIIRSLLDRTIFVLARAMSVAAPAGLVIWVIANAHWGG
;
A
#
# COMPACT_ATOMS: atom_id res chain seq x y z
N MET A 1 75.28 2.01 21.89
CA MET A 1 74.34 2.39 20.82
C MET A 1 72.90 2.09 21.27
N LYS A 2 72.33 2.87 22.21
CA LYS A 2 70.92 2.78 22.68
C LYS A 2 70.52 4.08 23.39
N THR A 3 70.49 5.20 22.68
CA THR A 3 70.11 6.51 23.24
C THR A 3 69.08 7.27 22.40
N GLY A 4 68.51 6.63 21.37
CA GLY A 4 67.56 7.26 20.43
C GLY A 4 66.07 6.92 20.63
N GLU A 5 65.70 5.92 21.44
CA GLU A 5 64.30 5.43 21.54
C GLU A 5 63.46 6.12 22.63
N GLN A 6 64.07 6.73 23.64
CA GLN A 6 63.36 7.34 24.77
C GLN A 6 62.47 8.57 24.41
N PRO A 7 62.87 9.49 23.50
CA PRO A 7 62.04 10.67 23.22
C PRO A 7 60.80 10.35 22.36
N GLN A 8 60.84 9.30 21.53
CA GLN A 8 59.69 8.90 20.70
C GLN A 8 58.58 8.23 21.53
N GLN A 9 58.93 7.37 22.48
CA GLN A 9 57.95 6.73 23.39
C GLN A 9 57.26 7.74 24.31
N ALA A 10 57.99 8.77 24.77
CA ALA A 10 57.40 9.84 25.57
C ALA A 10 56.38 10.67 24.77
N PHE A 11 56.65 10.94 23.49
CA PHE A 11 55.73 11.66 22.61
C PHE A 11 54.46 10.85 22.32
N GLU A 12 54.59 9.53 22.16
CA GLU A 12 53.46 8.64 21.93
C GLU A 12 52.54 8.54 23.15
N GLN A 13 53.11 8.45 24.36
CA GLN A 13 52.36 8.48 25.61
C GLN A 13 51.60 9.80 25.84
N ILE A 14 52.18 10.93 25.41
CA ILE A 14 51.51 12.24 25.47
C ILE A 14 50.32 12.27 24.49
N ARG A 15 50.51 11.77 23.26
CA ARG A 15 49.45 11.69 22.25
C ARG A 15 48.28 10.83 22.74
N ASP A 16 48.56 9.67 23.30
CA ASP A 16 47.51 8.75 23.80
C ASP A 16 46.75 9.35 24.98
N ARG A 17 47.43 10.09 25.88
CA ARG A 17 46.78 10.84 26.95
C ARG A 17 45.90 11.98 26.45
N ILE A 18 46.29 12.65 25.37
CA ILE A 18 45.49 13.72 24.76
C ILE A 18 44.22 13.12 24.15
N VAL A 19 44.35 12.04 23.38
CA VAL A 19 43.22 11.35 22.76
C VAL A 19 42.27 10.80 23.82
N ALA A 20 42.80 10.13 24.85
CA ALA A 20 41.98 9.62 25.96
C ALA A 20 41.20 10.74 26.67
N ASN A 21 41.82 11.89 26.92
CA ASN A 21 41.12 13.03 27.51
C ASN A 21 40.04 13.61 26.60
N ILE A 22 40.26 13.65 25.28
CA ILE A 22 39.24 14.11 24.33
C ILE A 22 38.01 13.19 24.38
N TYR A 23 38.22 11.86 24.38
CA TYR A 23 37.13 10.90 24.49
C TYR A 23 36.41 10.96 25.84
N LEU A 24 37.14 11.07 26.95
CA LEU A 24 36.56 11.21 28.29
C LEU A 24 35.73 12.49 28.41
N ARG A 25 36.21 13.59 27.84
CA ARG A 25 35.49 14.88 27.87
C ARG A 25 34.28 14.87 26.95
N ALA A 26 34.37 14.21 25.80
CA ALA A 26 33.22 13.97 24.92
C ALA A 26 32.17 13.08 25.61
N GLU A 27 32.59 12.05 26.35
CA GLU A 27 31.70 11.19 27.13
C GLU A 27 31.03 11.96 28.27
N GLU A 28 31.78 12.81 28.98
CA GLU A 28 31.23 13.64 30.05
C GLU A 28 30.19 14.64 29.53
N ILE A 29 30.48 15.31 28.41
CA ILE A 29 29.53 16.21 27.75
C ILE A 29 28.31 15.43 27.28
N ALA A 30 28.49 14.26 26.67
CA ALA A 30 27.40 13.40 26.23
C ALA A 30 26.53 12.95 27.41
N ARG A 31 27.11 12.52 28.54
CA ARG A 31 26.34 12.15 29.75
C ARG A 31 25.55 13.31 30.34
N ARG A 32 26.06 14.55 30.25
CA ARG A 32 25.38 15.75 30.77
C ARG A 32 24.25 16.24 29.85
N THR A 33 24.35 16.01 28.55
CA THR A 33 23.40 16.54 27.54
C THR A 33 22.42 15.51 27.03
N VAL A 34 22.80 14.23 26.99
CA VAL A 34 21.93 13.15 26.55
C VAL A 34 21.10 12.66 27.74
N HIS A 35 19.89 13.17 27.83
CA HIS A 35 18.83 12.50 28.60
C HIS A 35 18.47 11.21 27.89
N GLN A 36 19.04 10.10 28.35
CA GLN A 36 18.57 8.77 27.93
C GLN A 36 17.26 8.52 28.69
N GLU A 37 16.12 8.61 28.00
CA GLU A 37 14.84 8.17 28.56
C GLU A 37 14.99 6.72 29.02
N LYS A 38 15.04 6.54 30.34
CA LYS A 38 15.30 5.25 30.99
C LYS A 38 14.07 4.33 30.96
N ASP A 39 12.98 4.78 30.35
CA ASP A 39 11.71 4.09 30.33
C ASP A 39 11.13 4.07 28.91
N ARG A 40 11.84 3.44 27.97
CA ARG A 40 11.13 2.74 26.89
C ARG A 40 10.29 1.69 27.61
N GLY A 41 9.02 2.00 27.84
CA GLY A 41 8.13 1.20 28.67
C GLY A 41 8.30 -0.28 28.33
N LEU A 42 8.36 -1.13 29.35
CA LEU A 42 8.55 -2.58 29.22
C LEU A 42 7.60 -3.24 28.19
N TRP A 43 6.48 -2.58 27.91
CA TRP A 43 5.53 -2.90 26.84
C TRP A 43 6.10 -2.72 25.44
N ASP A 44 6.77 -1.61 25.12
CA ASP A 44 7.36 -1.35 23.80
C ASP A 44 8.48 -2.35 23.48
N LYS A 45 9.29 -2.73 24.48
CA LYS A 45 10.32 -3.77 24.31
C LYS A 45 9.74 -5.15 24.07
N LYS A 46 8.69 -5.55 24.81
CA LYS A 46 7.99 -6.82 24.58
C LYS A 46 7.27 -6.85 23.24
N LEU A 47 6.68 -5.73 22.82
CA LEU A 47 6.05 -5.61 21.52
C LEU A 47 7.09 -5.65 20.39
N ASP A 48 8.25 -5.02 20.57
CA ASP A 48 9.40 -5.17 19.66
C ASP A 48 9.82 -6.63 19.56
N ASP A 49 10.15 -7.30 20.66
CA ASP A 49 10.65 -8.69 20.64
C ASP A 49 9.67 -9.66 19.96
N ILE A 50 8.37 -9.49 20.18
CA ILE A 50 7.32 -10.27 19.52
C ILE A 50 7.24 -9.94 18.02
N CYS A 51 7.27 -8.64 17.66
CA CYS A 51 7.18 -8.18 16.27
C CYS A 51 8.46 -8.43 15.46
N THR A 52 9.63 -8.53 16.10
CA THR A 52 10.93 -8.75 15.45
C THR A 52 11.33 -10.21 15.37
N SER A 53 10.60 -11.12 16.04
CA SER A 53 10.92 -12.54 15.90
C SER A 53 10.69 -13.01 14.45
N PRO A 54 11.58 -13.83 13.89
CA PRO A 54 11.58 -14.15 12.46
C PRO A 54 10.39 -15.00 12.00
N PHE A 55 9.62 -15.60 12.91
CA PHE A 55 8.41 -16.35 12.57
C PHE A 55 7.14 -15.60 12.99
N TRP A 56 7.06 -15.14 14.25
CA TRP A 56 5.89 -14.40 14.72
C TRP A 56 5.78 -13.02 14.09
N GLY A 57 6.89 -12.39 13.71
CA GLY A 57 6.89 -11.11 13.00
C GLY A 57 6.14 -11.19 11.67
N TYR A 58 6.40 -12.22 10.84
CA TYR A 58 5.65 -12.42 9.59
C TYR A 58 4.19 -12.81 9.84
N LEU A 59 3.92 -13.67 10.83
CA LEU A 59 2.56 -14.12 11.12
C LEU A 59 1.67 -12.98 11.63
N ILE A 60 2.18 -12.17 12.57
CA ILE A 60 1.48 -11.00 13.10
C ILE A 60 1.30 -9.95 11.99
N MET A 61 2.30 -9.77 11.13
CA MET A 61 2.20 -8.89 9.96
C MET A 61 1.10 -9.31 9.00
N LEU A 62 1.12 -10.56 8.56
CA LEU A 62 0.12 -11.05 7.64
C LEU A 62 -1.28 -11.05 8.28
N GLY A 63 -1.36 -11.41 9.57
CA GLY A 63 -2.59 -11.41 10.35
C GLY A 63 -3.19 -10.02 10.52
N LEU A 64 -2.38 -9.02 10.89
CA LEU A 64 -2.83 -7.64 11.08
C LEU A 64 -3.21 -6.98 9.75
N LEU A 65 -2.39 -7.15 8.71
CA LEU A 65 -2.72 -6.66 7.37
C LEU A 65 -3.98 -7.35 6.83
N GLY A 66 -4.11 -8.66 7.03
CA GLY A 66 -5.30 -9.44 6.70
C GLY A 66 -6.54 -8.97 7.46
N ALA A 67 -6.41 -8.63 8.75
CA ALA A 67 -7.51 -8.08 9.55
C ALA A 67 -7.94 -6.70 9.04
N VAL A 68 -6.99 -5.83 8.66
CA VAL A 68 -7.29 -4.54 8.02
C VAL A 68 -8.03 -4.73 6.70
N PHE A 69 -7.58 -5.66 5.85
CA PHE A 69 -8.26 -5.97 4.59
C PHE A 69 -9.66 -6.53 4.82
N TRP A 70 -9.80 -7.48 5.73
CA TRP A 70 -11.09 -8.08 6.05
C TRP A 70 -12.06 -7.03 6.60
N LEU A 71 -11.62 -6.18 7.53
CA LEU A 71 -12.43 -5.09 8.08
C LEU A 71 -12.82 -4.09 6.99
N THR A 72 -11.89 -3.78 6.08
CA THR A 72 -12.17 -2.89 4.94
C THR A 72 -13.23 -3.49 4.02
N VAL A 73 -13.09 -4.75 3.61
CA VAL A 73 -14.02 -5.39 2.65
C VAL A 73 -15.39 -5.61 3.29
N ALA A 74 -15.42 -6.17 4.50
CA ALA A 74 -16.68 -6.42 5.22
C ALA A 74 -17.38 -5.10 5.57
N GLY A 75 -16.62 -4.12 6.08
CA GLY A 75 -17.14 -2.81 6.46
C GLY A 75 -17.57 -1.95 5.26
N ALA A 76 -16.92 -2.09 4.11
CA ALA A 76 -17.26 -1.31 2.92
C ALA A 76 -18.46 -1.85 2.14
N ASN A 77 -18.83 -3.13 2.32
CA ASN A 77 -19.91 -3.75 1.56
C ASN A 77 -21.25 -3.03 1.79
N TYR A 78 -21.59 -2.73 3.05
CA TYR A 78 -22.82 -2.01 3.41
C TYR A 78 -22.90 -0.58 2.82
N PRO A 79 -21.93 0.32 3.06
CA PRO A 79 -21.95 1.66 2.46
C PRO A 79 -21.88 1.63 0.93
N SER A 80 -21.17 0.66 0.32
CA SER A 80 -21.15 0.46 -1.13
C SER A 80 -22.54 0.15 -1.68
N GLN A 81 -23.30 -0.72 -1.03
CA GLN A 81 -24.67 -1.05 -1.44
C GLN A 81 -25.61 0.14 -1.28
N LEU A 82 -25.50 0.88 -0.16
CA LEU A 82 -26.29 2.10 0.05
C LEU A 82 -26.04 3.14 -1.05
N LEU A 83 -24.76 3.38 -1.36
CA LEU A 83 -24.38 4.34 -2.41
C LEU A 83 -24.85 3.87 -3.79
N ALA A 84 -24.71 2.58 -4.09
CA ALA A 84 -25.19 1.99 -5.34
C ALA A 84 -26.69 2.18 -5.49
N ASN A 85 -27.49 1.84 -4.48
CA ASN A 85 -28.94 2.01 -4.52
C ASN A 85 -29.35 3.46 -4.74
N LEU A 86 -28.64 4.41 -4.11
CA LEU A 86 -28.89 5.84 -4.28
C LEU A 86 -28.53 6.33 -5.70
N LEU A 87 -27.33 5.99 -6.19
CA LEU A 87 -26.85 6.45 -7.51
C LEU A 87 -27.60 5.79 -8.66
N PHE A 88 -27.89 4.49 -8.59
CA PHE A 88 -28.72 3.79 -9.58
C PHE A 88 -30.21 4.19 -9.46
N GLY A 89 -30.68 4.58 -8.27
CA GLY A 89 -32.00 5.18 -8.10
C GLY A 89 -32.11 6.54 -8.80
N LEU A 90 -31.06 7.36 -8.73
CA LEU A 90 -30.93 8.60 -9.50
C LEU A 90 -30.82 8.35 -11.00
N GLU A 91 -30.14 7.28 -11.44
CA GLU A 91 -30.10 6.87 -12.86
C GLU A 91 -31.51 6.71 -13.42
N LYS A 92 -32.38 5.98 -12.71
CA LYS A 92 -33.78 5.77 -13.12
C LYS A 92 -34.53 7.09 -13.28
N LYS A 93 -34.38 8.01 -12.34
CA LYS A 93 -34.99 9.35 -12.42
C LYS A 93 -34.48 10.14 -13.62
N LEU A 94 -33.18 10.04 -13.91
CA LEU A 94 -32.56 10.68 -15.06
C LEU A 94 -33.11 10.11 -16.38
N LEU A 95 -33.30 8.79 -16.47
CA LEU A 95 -33.93 8.15 -17.62
C LEU A 95 -35.37 8.65 -17.83
N PHE A 96 -36.17 8.75 -16.77
CA PHE A 96 -37.53 9.32 -16.88
C PHE A 96 -37.52 10.78 -17.32
N PHE A 97 -36.57 11.58 -16.85
CA PHE A 97 -36.42 12.99 -17.24
C PHE A 97 -36.07 13.14 -18.72
N PHE A 98 -35.12 12.35 -19.23
CA PHE A 98 -34.75 12.36 -20.65
C PHE A 98 -35.88 11.82 -21.55
N ALA A 99 -36.65 10.84 -21.06
CA ALA A 99 -37.83 10.34 -21.75
C ALA A 99 -38.94 11.41 -21.84
N TYR A 100 -39.16 12.17 -20.77
CA TYR A 100 -40.10 13.31 -20.76
C TYR A 100 -39.71 14.40 -21.76
N LEU A 101 -38.41 14.68 -21.89
CA LEU A 101 -37.86 15.64 -22.86
C LEU A 101 -37.84 15.13 -24.31
N GLN A 102 -38.26 13.89 -24.57
CA GLN A 102 -38.11 13.22 -25.87
C GLN A 102 -36.69 13.31 -26.45
N ALA A 103 -35.69 13.22 -25.57
CA ALA A 103 -34.30 13.25 -25.99
C ALA A 103 -33.98 12.04 -26.88
N PRO A 104 -33.11 12.20 -27.89
CA PRO A 104 -32.79 11.10 -28.80
C PRO A 104 -32.03 9.99 -28.05
N GLN A 105 -32.31 8.74 -28.43
CA GLN A 105 -31.83 7.55 -27.73
C GLN A 105 -30.29 7.47 -27.64
N TRP A 106 -29.58 7.98 -28.66
CA TRP A 106 -28.12 8.03 -28.65
C TRP A 106 -27.58 8.97 -27.55
N LEU A 107 -28.26 10.08 -27.27
CA LEU A 107 -27.85 11.05 -26.27
C LEU A 107 -28.07 10.50 -24.85
N THR A 108 -29.25 9.93 -24.59
CA THR A 108 -29.56 9.26 -23.33
C THR A 108 -28.64 8.06 -23.09
N GLY A 109 -28.33 7.32 -24.15
CA GLY A 109 -27.41 6.20 -24.09
C GLY A 109 -26.00 6.61 -23.67
N ILE A 110 -25.40 7.58 -24.36
CA ILE A 110 -24.04 8.04 -24.05
C ILE A 110 -23.96 8.63 -22.63
N LEU A 111 -24.84 9.57 -22.30
CA LEU A 111 -24.75 10.33 -21.05
C LEU A 111 -25.19 9.51 -19.83
N VAL A 112 -26.32 8.81 -19.93
CA VAL A 112 -26.93 8.13 -18.78
C VAL A 112 -26.42 6.69 -18.68
N LEU A 113 -26.55 5.90 -19.74
CA LEU A 113 -26.18 4.47 -19.73
C LEU A 113 -24.65 4.26 -19.84
N GLY A 114 -23.93 5.17 -20.48
CA GLY A 114 -22.48 5.14 -20.61
C GLY A 114 -21.78 5.86 -19.47
N MET A 115 -21.73 7.20 -19.54
CA MET A 115 -20.94 8.03 -18.61
C MET A 115 -21.45 7.93 -17.17
N TYR A 116 -22.73 8.26 -16.92
CA TYR A 116 -23.28 8.30 -15.56
C TYR A 116 -23.26 6.92 -14.90
N ARG A 117 -23.72 5.87 -15.58
CA ARG A 117 -23.69 4.50 -15.04
C ARG A 117 -22.28 4.05 -14.66
N THR A 118 -21.30 4.33 -15.51
CA THR A 118 -19.89 3.98 -15.24
C THR A 118 -19.36 4.76 -14.04
N LEU A 119 -19.64 6.06 -13.95
CA LEU A 119 -19.29 6.90 -12.80
C LEU A 119 -19.96 6.41 -11.51
N ALA A 120 -21.26 6.12 -11.57
CA ALA A 120 -22.02 5.60 -10.44
C ALA A 120 -21.40 4.32 -9.92
N TRP A 121 -21.07 3.37 -10.81
CA TRP A 121 -20.43 2.12 -10.43
C TRP A 121 -19.05 2.34 -9.79
N VAL A 122 -18.19 3.17 -10.41
CA VAL A 122 -16.85 3.49 -9.87
C VAL A 122 -16.95 4.14 -8.49
N VAL A 123 -17.84 5.11 -8.31
CA VAL A 123 -18.01 5.82 -7.04
C VAL A 123 -18.57 4.88 -5.98
N SER A 124 -19.58 4.07 -6.29
CA SER A 124 -20.15 3.12 -5.34
C SER A 124 -19.16 2.06 -4.88
N VAL A 125 -18.37 1.50 -5.80
CA VAL A 125 -17.49 0.37 -5.50
C VAL A 125 -16.14 0.81 -4.92
N MET A 126 -15.57 1.95 -5.37
CA MET A 126 -14.22 2.35 -4.96
C MET A 126 -14.20 3.25 -3.71
N LEU A 127 -15.18 4.14 -3.53
CA LEU A 127 -15.15 5.13 -2.46
C LEU A 127 -15.18 4.49 -1.06
N PRO A 128 -16.12 3.57 -0.73
CA PRO A 128 -16.24 3.08 0.64
C PRO A 128 -15.04 2.23 1.13
N PRO A 129 -14.47 1.30 0.34
CA PRO A 129 -13.26 0.61 0.74
C PRO A 129 -12.08 1.56 0.96
N MET A 130 -11.89 2.56 0.10
CA MET A 130 -10.82 3.55 0.28
C MET A 130 -11.00 4.40 1.53
N ALA A 131 -12.24 4.82 1.78
CA ALA A 131 -12.64 5.61 2.95
C ALA A 131 -12.33 4.92 4.28
N ILE A 132 -12.36 3.58 4.31
CA ILE A 132 -12.04 2.78 5.50
C ILE A 132 -10.54 2.41 5.51
N PHE A 133 -10.00 1.99 4.37
CA PHE A 133 -8.63 1.50 4.26
C PHE A 133 -7.58 2.57 4.58
N PHE A 134 -7.71 3.78 4.03
CA PHE A 134 -6.68 4.81 4.21
C PHE A 134 -6.55 5.30 5.65
N PRO A 135 -7.64 5.60 6.39
CA PRO A 135 -7.53 5.94 7.81
C PRO A 135 -6.90 4.82 8.64
N LEU A 136 -7.29 3.56 8.39
CA LEU A 136 -6.76 2.42 9.13
C LEU A 136 -5.26 2.20 8.83
N PHE A 137 -4.87 2.31 7.57
CA PHE A 137 -3.47 2.22 7.15
C PHE A 137 -2.63 3.38 7.71
N THR A 138 -3.16 4.60 7.73
CA THR A 138 -2.48 5.77 8.31
C THR A 138 -2.32 5.60 9.83
N LEU A 139 -3.30 5.01 10.51
CA LEU A 139 -3.18 4.69 11.92
C LEU A 139 -2.08 3.66 12.19
N LEU A 140 -1.93 2.64 11.33
CA LEU A 140 -0.80 1.70 11.40
C LEU A 140 0.56 2.33 11.08
N GLU A 141 0.57 3.34 10.21
CA GLU A 141 1.75 4.15 9.91
C GLU A 141 2.19 4.95 11.15
N ASP A 142 1.26 5.66 11.78
CA ASP A 142 1.50 6.50 12.96
C ASP A 142 1.92 5.68 14.20
N LEU A 143 1.40 4.46 14.33
CA LEU A 143 1.82 3.50 15.36
C LEU A 143 3.27 3.01 15.15
N GLY A 144 3.90 3.27 14.00
CA GLY A 144 5.25 2.78 13.71
C GLY A 144 5.30 1.29 13.37
N TYR A 145 4.15 0.67 13.05
CA TYR A 145 4.08 -0.73 12.64
C TYR A 145 4.61 -0.94 11.23
N LEU A 146 4.20 -0.08 10.29
CA LEU A 146 4.62 -0.17 8.89
C LEU A 146 6.16 -0.16 8.70
N PRO A 147 6.94 0.72 9.35
CA PRO A 147 8.41 0.65 9.34
C PRO A 147 8.98 -0.73 9.69
N ARG A 148 8.38 -1.43 10.66
CA ARG A 148 8.80 -2.79 11.09
C ARG A 148 8.46 -3.85 10.05
N VAL A 149 7.29 -3.72 9.43
CA VAL A 149 6.88 -4.55 8.29
C VAL A 149 7.87 -4.42 7.13
N ALA A 150 8.26 -3.18 6.80
CA ALA A 150 9.23 -2.92 5.74
C ALA A 150 10.60 -3.54 6.06
N PHE A 151 11.04 -3.49 7.32
CA PHE A 151 12.29 -4.12 7.76
C PHE A 151 12.23 -5.65 7.65
N ASN A 152 11.13 -6.28 8.08
CA ASN A 152 11.01 -7.74 8.01
C ASN A 152 10.99 -8.24 6.55
N LEU A 153 10.29 -7.53 5.66
CA LEU A 153 10.22 -7.86 4.23
C LEU A 153 11.47 -7.44 3.43
N ASP A 154 12.38 -6.64 4.01
CA ASP A 154 13.55 -6.11 3.31
C ASP A 154 14.45 -7.23 2.76
N TYR A 155 14.58 -8.35 3.47
CA TYR A 155 15.36 -9.50 3.00
C TYR A 155 14.82 -10.09 1.70
N LEU A 156 13.49 -10.20 1.56
CA LEU A 156 12.83 -10.72 0.36
C LEU A 156 13.00 -9.77 -0.83
N PHE A 157 12.84 -8.46 -0.61
CA PHE A 157 13.00 -7.45 -1.67
C PHE A 157 14.48 -7.28 -2.06
N LYS A 158 15.42 -7.36 -1.13
CA LYS A 158 16.86 -7.35 -1.42
C LYS A 158 17.29 -8.49 -2.32
N LYS A 159 16.75 -9.70 -2.11
CA LYS A 159 16.99 -10.83 -3.05
C LYS A 159 16.50 -10.54 -4.46
N CYS A 160 15.43 -9.76 -4.58
CA CYS A 160 14.87 -9.32 -5.85
C CYS A 160 15.61 -8.10 -6.45
N GLY A 161 16.65 -7.58 -5.78
CA GLY A 161 17.39 -6.39 -6.21
C GLY A 161 16.62 -5.09 -6.02
N THR A 162 15.70 -5.04 -5.06
CA THR A 162 14.90 -3.86 -4.71
C THR A 162 14.93 -3.57 -3.20
N HIS A 163 14.19 -2.56 -2.78
CA HIS A 163 14.27 -1.95 -1.45
C HIS A 163 13.06 -2.31 -0.57
N GLY A 164 13.24 -2.53 0.74
CA GLY A 164 12.15 -2.87 1.67
C GLY A 164 10.98 -1.86 1.71
N LYS A 165 11.23 -0.59 1.37
CA LYS A 165 10.16 0.42 1.16
C LYS A 165 9.14 0.02 0.07
N GLN A 166 9.52 -0.82 -0.89
CA GLN A 166 8.60 -1.35 -1.89
C GLN A 166 7.46 -2.17 -1.25
N ALA A 167 7.74 -2.89 -0.16
CA ALA A 167 6.73 -3.62 0.61
C ALA A 167 5.56 -2.71 1.03
N LEU A 168 5.87 -1.51 1.52
CA LEU A 168 4.88 -0.53 1.96
C LEU A 168 3.98 -0.08 0.81
N THR A 169 4.59 0.19 -0.35
CA THR A 169 3.87 0.62 -1.55
C THR A 169 2.98 -0.50 -2.12
N MET A 170 3.42 -1.75 -1.97
CA MET A 170 2.69 -2.95 -2.36
C MET A 170 1.50 -3.21 -1.44
N CYS A 171 1.69 -3.11 -0.12
CA CYS A 171 0.61 -3.19 0.88
C CYS A 171 -0.47 -2.13 0.62
N MET A 172 -0.07 -0.91 0.25
CA MET A 172 -1.01 0.14 -0.13
C MET A 172 -1.71 -0.13 -1.48
N GLY A 173 -1.02 -0.79 -2.41
CA GLY A 173 -1.53 -1.21 -3.71
C GLY A 173 -2.69 -2.21 -3.64
N PHE A 174 -2.67 -3.13 -2.66
CA PHE A 174 -3.78 -4.04 -2.37
C PHE A 174 -5.08 -3.29 -2.03
N GLY A 175 -4.97 -2.14 -1.33
CA GLY A 175 -6.11 -1.26 -1.11
C GLY A 175 -6.51 -0.55 -2.40
N CYS A 176 -5.59 0.24 -2.94
CA CYS A 176 -5.75 0.87 -4.24
C CYS A 176 -4.41 0.98 -4.96
N ASN A 177 -4.34 0.41 -6.17
CA ASN A 177 -3.14 0.45 -7.00
C ASN A 177 -2.70 1.89 -7.32
N ALA A 178 -3.65 2.80 -7.62
CA ALA A 178 -3.30 4.21 -7.89
C ALA A 178 -2.63 4.89 -6.69
N ALA A 179 -3.10 4.62 -5.47
CA ALA A 179 -2.49 5.14 -4.26
C ALA A 179 -1.14 4.48 -3.97
N GLY A 180 -1.02 3.16 -4.21
CA GLY A 180 0.24 2.44 -4.13
C GLY A 180 1.31 3.04 -5.06
N VAL A 181 0.96 3.31 -6.32
CA VAL A 181 1.86 3.93 -7.32
C VAL A 181 2.30 5.34 -6.90
N ILE A 182 1.38 6.16 -6.37
CA ILE A 182 1.72 7.50 -5.84
C ILE A 182 2.70 7.39 -4.65
N SER A 183 2.50 6.39 -3.80
CA SER A 183 3.36 6.14 -2.64
C SER A 183 4.75 5.66 -3.00
N CYS A 184 5.03 5.21 -4.23
CA CYS A 184 6.39 4.91 -4.68
C CYS A 184 7.35 6.10 -4.58
N ARG A 185 6.84 7.34 -4.39
CA ARG A 185 7.66 8.52 -4.10
C ARG A 185 8.52 8.42 -2.84
N ILE A 186 8.23 7.49 -1.91
CA ILE A 186 9.03 7.27 -0.70
C ILE A 186 10.38 6.59 -0.99
N ILE A 187 10.52 5.97 -2.18
CA ILE A 187 11.73 5.27 -2.62
C ILE A 187 12.67 6.31 -3.22
N ASP A 188 13.86 6.43 -2.63
CA ASP A 188 14.84 7.48 -2.98
C ASP A 188 15.51 7.19 -4.32
N SER A 189 15.80 5.92 -4.60
CA SER A 189 16.46 5.55 -5.85
C SER A 189 15.45 5.56 -7.01
N PRO A 190 15.73 6.29 -8.11
CA PRO A 190 14.80 6.40 -9.23
C PRO A 190 14.60 5.04 -9.93
N ARG A 191 15.62 4.19 -9.90
CA ARG A 191 15.60 2.82 -10.44
C ARG A 191 14.64 1.92 -9.67
N GLU A 192 14.79 1.80 -8.35
CA GLU A 192 13.91 0.93 -7.55
C GLU A 192 12.49 1.51 -7.50
N ARG A 193 12.36 2.84 -7.55
CA ARG A 193 11.06 3.51 -7.68
C ARG A 193 10.35 3.10 -8.97
N LEU A 194 11.04 3.02 -10.11
CA LEU A 194 10.44 2.57 -11.36
C LEU A 194 10.00 1.11 -11.29
N ILE A 195 10.82 0.24 -10.70
CA ILE A 195 10.46 -1.17 -10.48
C ILE A 195 9.21 -1.26 -9.60
N ALA A 196 9.14 -0.50 -8.51
CA ALA A 196 7.97 -0.47 -7.63
C ALA A 196 6.70 0.03 -8.34
N ILE A 197 6.80 1.08 -9.17
CA ILE A 197 5.67 1.60 -9.96
C ILE A 197 5.14 0.53 -10.92
N LEU A 198 6.02 -0.14 -11.65
CA LEU A 198 5.63 -1.16 -12.63
C LEU A 198 5.04 -2.39 -11.93
N THR A 199 5.69 -2.86 -10.87
CA THR A 199 5.34 -4.10 -10.19
C THR A 199 4.05 -4.00 -9.37
N ASN A 200 3.68 -2.80 -8.90
CA ASN A 200 2.41 -2.58 -8.21
C ASN A 200 1.17 -2.98 -9.05
N ASN A 201 1.27 -2.97 -10.38
CA ASN A 201 0.18 -3.40 -11.26
C ASN A 201 -0.13 -4.90 -11.18
N PHE A 202 0.77 -5.74 -10.67
CA PHE A 202 0.52 -7.17 -10.50
C PHE A 202 -0.23 -7.49 -9.21
N VAL A 203 -0.34 -6.53 -8.29
CA VAL A 203 -1.08 -6.67 -7.05
C VAL A 203 -2.58 -6.51 -7.34
N PRO A 204 -3.44 -7.49 -6.97
CA PRO A 204 -4.88 -7.31 -7.06
C PRO A 204 -5.34 -6.26 -6.04
N CYS A 205 -5.96 -5.19 -6.53
CA CYS A 205 -6.57 -4.16 -5.69
C CYS A 205 -8.06 -4.44 -5.44
N ASN A 206 -8.68 -3.71 -4.52
CA ASN A 206 -10.13 -3.78 -4.21
C ASN A 206 -11.02 -3.85 -5.48
N GLY A 207 -10.72 -3.09 -6.53
CA GLY A 207 -11.50 -3.08 -7.77
C GLY A 207 -11.39 -4.36 -8.62
N ARG A 208 -10.36 -5.20 -8.41
CA ARG A 208 -10.16 -6.46 -9.14
C ARG A 208 -10.71 -7.68 -8.41
N PHE A 209 -10.97 -7.60 -7.11
CA PHE A 209 -11.56 -8.71 -6.37
C PHE A 209 -12.93 -9.13 -6.90
N PRO A 210 -13.88 -8.23 -7.26
CA PRO A 210 -15.16 -8.63 -7.84
C PRO A 210 -15.00 -9.44 -9.13
N THR A 211 -14.08 -9.05 -10.02
CA THR A 211 -13.80 -9.79 -11.26
C THR A 211 -13.15 -11.13 -10.98
N LEU A 212 -12.24 -11.22 -10.00
CA LEU A 212 -11.63 -12.49 -9.60
C LEU A 212 -12.65 -13.44 -8.98
N ILE A 213 -13.54 -12.92 -8.12
CA ILE A 213 -14.62 -13.69 -7.50
C ILE A 213 -15.60 -14.18 -8.56
N LEU A 214 -15.99 -13.32 -9.51
CA LEU A 214 -16.90 -13.69 -10.60
C LEU A 214 -16.29 -14.76 -11.52
N MET A 215 -15.03 -14.60 -11.90
CA MET A 215 -14.35 -15.61 -12.73
C MET A 215 -14.22 -16.93 -11.95
N ALA A 216 -13.76 -16.87 -10.69
CA ALA A 216 -13.66 -18.06 -9.85
C ALA A 216 -15.02 -18.75 -9.67
N SER A 217 -16.11 -18.00 -9.46
CA SER A 217 -17.43 -18.59 -9.31
C SER A 217 -17.94 -19.23 -10.61
N LEU A 218 -17.70 -18.61 -11.77
CA LEU A 218 -18.10 -19.15 -13.07
C LEU A 218 -17.33 -20.42 -13.46
N PHE A 219 -16.03 -20.49 -13.17
CA PHE A 219 -15.23 -21.68 -13.50
C PHE A 219 -15.41 -22.83 -12.49
N LEU A 220 -15.75 -22.51 -11.24
CA LEU A 220 -15.91 -23.51 -10.17
C LEU A 220 -17.37 -23.84 -9.83
N SER A 221 -18.35 -23.29 -10.56
CA SER A 221 -19.79 -23.55 -10.35
C SER A 221 -20.24 -25.00 -10.61
N GLY A 222 -19.35 -25.87 -11.08
CA GLY A 222 -19.64 -27.29 -11.33
C GLY A 222 -19.57 -28.23 -10.10
N GLY A 223 -19.10 -27.77 -8.94
CA GLY A 223 -18.93 -28.61 -7.73
C GLY A 223 -20.04 -28.47 -6.68
N ALA A 224 -20.16 -29.38 -5.71
CA ALA A 224 -21.21 -29.39 -4.69
C ALA A 224 -21.26 -28.11 -3.83
N LEU A 225 -22.48 -27.57 -3.61
CA LEU A 225 -22.78 -26.24 -3.03
C LEU A 225 -21.99 -25.86 -1.77
N LEU A 226 -21.73 -26.81 -0.85
CA LEU A 226 -21.02 -26.55 0.41
C LEU A 226 -19.51 -26.36 0.22
N SER A 227 -18.95 -26.98 -0.82
CA SER A 227 -17.53 -26.86 -1.18
C SER A 227 -17.24 -25.60 -2.01
N GLN A 228 -18.25 -25.03 -2.69
CA GLN A 228 -18.08 -23.93 -3.64
C GLN A 228 -17.55 -22.65 -2.98
N GLY A 229 -18.05 -22.28 -1.80
CA GLY A 229 -17.58 -21.06 -1.11
C GLY A 229 -16.10 -21.14 -0.71
N LEU A 230 -15.68 -22.29 -0.18
CA LEU A 230 -14.29 -22.52 0.21
C LEU A 230 -13.37 -22.61 -1.02
N LEU A 231 -13.83 -23.29 -2.08
CA LEU A 231 -13.12 -23.40 -3.36
C LEU A 231 -12.91 -22.03 -4.03
N VAL A 232 -13.94 -21.17 -4.05
CA VAL A 232 -13.83 -19.80 -4.59
C VAL A 232 -12.88 -18.97 -3.72
N ALA A 233 -12.95 -19.07 -2.40
CA ALA A 233 -12.03 -18.37 -1.50
C ALA A 233 -10.57 -18.82 -1.72
N LEU A 234 -10.33 -20.12 -1.88
CA LEU A 234 -9.00 -20.67 -2.21
C LEU A 234 -8.52 -20.22 -3.59
N ALA A 235 -9.39 -20.16 -4.59
CA ALA A 235 -9.04 -19.67 -5.93
C ALA A 235 -8.66 -18.19 -5.90
N VAL A 236 -9.41 -17.35 -5.17
CA VAL A 236 -9.07 -15.93 -4.99
C VAL A 236 -7.75 -15.77 -4.23
N LEU A 237 -7.54 -16.54 -3.16
CA LEU A 237 -6.28 -16.55 -2.41
C LEU A 237 -5.11 -16.98 -3.31
N GLY A 238 -5.29 -18.02 -4.13
CA GLY A 238 -4.32 -18.46 -5.12
C GLY A 238 -3.99 -17.35 -6.12
N GLY A 239 -4.99 -16.63 -6.63
CA GLY A 239 -4.79 -15.47 -7.50
C GLY A 239 -3.99 -14.35 -6.83
N VAL A 240 -4.23 -14.08 -5.56
CA VAL A 240 -3.45 -13.12 -4.76
C VAL A 240 -1.99 -13.56 -4.63
N LEU A 241 -1.75 -14.82 -4.28
CA LEU A 241 -0.39 -15.38 -4.15
C LEU A 241 0.35 -15.37 -5.48
N ILE A 242 -0.31 -15.67 -6.59
CA ILE A 242 0.25 -15.57 -7.94
C ILE A 242 0.62 -14.11 -8.24
N GLY A 243 -0.22 -13.14 -7.89
CA GLY A 243 0.09 -11.71 -8.03
C GLY A 243 1.32 -11.28 -7.24
N ILE A 244 1.45 -11.74 -5.99
CA ILE A 244 2.65 -11.50 -5.16
C ILE A 244 3.90 -12.13 -5.79
N ALA A 245 3.81 -13.39 -6.20
CA ALA A 245 4.92 -14.10 -6.83
C ALA A 245 5.34 -13.42 -8.14
N ALA A 246 4.38 -13.01 -8.99
CA ALA A 246 4.63 -12.26 -10.21
C ALA A 246 5.31 -10.92 -9.92
N THR A 247 4.87 -10.20 -8.88
CA THR A 247 5.51 -8.94 -8.44
C THR A 247 6.99 -9.15 -8.10
N LEU A 248 7.32 -10.20 -7.34
CA LEU A 248 8.70 -10.51 -6.96
C LEU A 248 9.53 -10.98 -8.15
N LEU A 249 8.99 -11.86 -8.99
CA LEU A 249 9.66 -12.36 -10.20
C LEU A 249 9.97 -11.23 -11.19
N VAL A 250 9.00 -10.35 -11.45
CA VAL A 250 9.17 -9.20 -12.35
C VAL A 250 10.16 -8.21 -11.74
N SER A 251 10.11 -7.98 -10.42
CA SER A 251 11.11 -7.14 -9.73
C SER A 251 12.53 -7.67 -9.94
N PHE A 252 12.73 -8.98 -9.77
CA PHE A 252 14.01 -9.66 -10.00
C PHE A 252 14.44 -9.61 -11.48
N ALA A 253 13.53 -9.88 -12.41
CA ALA A 253 13.83 -9.85 -13.83
C ALA A 253 14.26 -8.44 -14.28
N LEU A 254 13.52 -7.40 -13.88
CA LEU A 254 13.85 -6.01 -14.21
C LEU A 254 15.16 -5.58 -13.58
N SER A 255 15.42 -5.95 -12.32
CA SER A 255 16.65 -5.57 -11.62
C SER A 255 17.91 -6.22 -12.21
N LYS A 256 17.75 -7.38 -12.88
CA LYS A 256 18.85 -8.08 -13.57
C LYS A 256 19.01 -7.71 -15.04
N THR A 257 17.97 -7.20 -15.71
CA THR A 257 17.99 -6.96 -17.17
C THR A 257 18.13 -5.47 -17.51
N ILE A 258 17.01 -4.75 -17.55
CA ILE A 258 16.87 -3.39 -18.10
C ILE A 258 17.34 -2.35 -17.09
N LEU A 259 17.08 -2.59 -15.82
CA LEU A 259 17.43 -1.70 -14.73
C LEU A 259 18.57 -2.36 -13.97
N LYS A 260 19.82 -2.24 -14.42
CA LYS A 260 21.02 -2.67 -13.66
C LYS A 260 21.59 -1.50 -12.85
N GLY A 261 22.17 -1.77 -11.68
CA GLY A 261 22.73 -0.74 -10.80
C GLY A 261 23.00 -1.23 -9.38
N ILE A 262 23.61 -0.35 -8.56
CA ILE A 262 23.98 -0.64 -7.16
C ILE A 262 22.71 -0.57 -6.29
N PRO A 263 22.45 -1.57 -5.43
CA PRO A 263 21.31 -1.52 -4.50
C PRO A 263 21.48 -0.38 -3.48
N SER A 264 20.39 0.31 -3.14
CA SER A 264 20.45 1.41 -2.15
C SER A 264 20.68 0.86 -0.74
N THR A 265 21.52 1.55 0.04
CA THR A 265 21.76 1.20 1.45
C THR A 265 20.58 1.65 2.30
N PHE A 266 20.02 0.74 3.10
CA PHE A 266 18.89 1.01 3.98
C PHE A 266 19.37 1.52 5.34
N THR A 267 19.32 2.84 5.55
CA THR A 267 19.41 3.45 6.89
C THR A 267 18.01 3.85 7.32
N LEU A 268 17.22 2.90 7.82
CA LEU A 268 15.93 3.21 8.43
C LEU A 268 16.13 3.49 9.92
N GLU A 269 16.09 4.77 10.29
CA GLU A 269 15.91 5.14 11.69
C GLU A 269 14.54 4.62 12.12
N LEU A 270 14.49 3.60 13.00
CA LEU A 270 13.21 3.09 13.51
C LEU A 270 12.52 4.21 14.28
N PRO A 271 11.34 4.71 13.81
CA PRO A 271 10.63 5.74 14.54
C PRO A 271 10.08 5.16 15.85
N PRO A 272 10.12 5.92 16.97
CA PRO A 272 9.52 5.49 18.22
C PRO A 272 8.00 5.34 18.08
N PHE A 273 7.41 4.40 18.83
CA PHE A 273 5.96 4.17 18.85
C PHE A 273 5.25 5.44 19.34
N ARG A 274 4.35 6.01 18.53
CA ARG A 274 3.60 7.23 18.87
C ARG A 274 2.11 6.91 18.98
N LYS A 275 1.44 7.47 19.97
CA LYS A 275 -0.02 7.34 20.12
C LYS A 275 -0.71 8.11 18.97
N PRO A 276 -1.56 7.47 18.15
CA PRO A 276 -2.15 8.09 16.97
C PRO A 276 -3.21 9.14 17.37
N GLN A 277 -3.23 10.28 16.68
CA GLN A 277 -4.27 11.31 16.83
C GLN A 277 -5.49 10.95 15.97
N ILE A 278 -6.30 10.00 16.44
CA ILE A 278 -7.39 9.34 15.70
C ILE A 278 -8.28 10.32 14.92
N GLY A 279 -8.74 11.40 15.56
CA GLY A 279 -9.66 12.37 14.93
C GLY A 279 -9.04 13.15 13.76
N ARG A 280 -7.78 13.59 13.90
CA ARG A 280 -7.08 14.37 12.86
C ARG A 280 -6.67 13.48 11.69
N VAL A 281 -6.32 12.23 11.97
CA VAL A 281 -5.94 11.21 10.98
C VAL A 281 -7.14 10.84 10.11
N ILE A 282 -8.31 10.58 10.69
CA ILE A 282 -9.52 10.23 9.94
C ILE A 282 -9.91 11.36 8.98
N ILE A 283 -10.03 12.60 9.48
CA ILE A 283 -10.47 13.75 8.67
C ILE A 283 -9.48 14.04 7.55
N ARG A 284 -8.17 14.09 7.85
CA ARG A 284 -7.13 14.38 6.85
C ARG A 284 -7.01 13.24 5.83
N SER A 285 -7.07 11.99 6.26
CA SER A 285 -6.90 10.83 5.38
C SER A 285 -8.10 10.67 4.43
N LEU A 286 -9.32 10.86 4.92
CA LEU A 286 -10.53 10.84 4.08
C LEU A 286 -10.58 12.02 3.10
N LEU A 287 -10.41 13.25 3.58
CA LEU A 287 -10.60 14.43 2.75
C LEU A 287 -9.47 14.63 1.74
N ASP A 288 -8.21 14.52 2.15
CA ASP A 288 -7.10 14.86 1.26
C ASP A 288 -6.69 13.69 0.35
N ARG A 289 -6.76 12.44 0.82
CA ARG A 289 -6.32 11.28 0.03
C ARG A 289 -7.46 10.63 -0.75
N THR A 290 -8.60 10.34 -0.11
CA THR A 290 -9.69 9.61 -0.79
C THR A 290 -10.35 10.45 -1.88
N ILE A 291 -10.69 11.72 -1.60
CA ILE A 291 -11.38 12.57 -2.58
C ILE A 291 -10.49 12.86 -3.78
N PHE A 292 -9.21 13.15 -3.57
CA PHE A 292 -8.28 13.44 -4.66
C PHE A 292 -8.07 12.23 -5.60
N VAL A 293 -7.91 11.04 -5.02
CA VAL A 293 -7.79 9.80 -5.80
C VAL A 293 -9.10 9.50 -6.54
N LEU A 294 -10.25 9.71 -5.88
CA LEU A 294 -11.55 9.50 -6.51
C LEU A 294 -11.79 10.48 -7.66
N ALA A 295 -11.44 11.76 -7.50
CA ALA A 295 -11.56 12.77 -8.56
C ALA A 295 -10.78 12.38 -9.82
N ARG A 296 -9.55 11.88 -9.65
CA ARG A 296 -8.74 11.35 -10.76
C ARG A 296 -9.33 10.08 -11.36
N ALA A 297 -9.92 9.20 -10.55
CA ALA A 297 -10.59 8.01 -11.06
C ALA A 297 -11.82 8.39 -11.89
N MET A 298 -12.63 9.35 -11.43
CA MET A 298 -13.81 9.84 -12.14
C MET A 298 -13.47 10.53 -13.46
N SER A 299 -12.40 11.34 -13.49
CA SER A 299 -11.99 12.05 -14.72
C SER A 299 -11.57 11.08 -15.84
N VAL A 300 -11.09 9.89 -15.48
CA VAL A 300 -10.74 8.83 -16.45
C VAL A 300 -11.94 7.91 -16.72
N ALA A 301 -12.77 7.62 -15.73
CA ALA A 301 -13.92 6.71 -15.86
C ALA A 301 -15.04 7.27 -16.74
N ALA A 302 -15.32 8.58 -16.66
CA ALA A 302 -16.36 9.21 -17.48
C ALA A 302 -16.13 9.06 -19.00
N PRO A 303 -14.97 9.45 -19.57
CA PRO A 303 -14.72 9.27 -21.00
C PRO A 303 -14.61 7.79 -21.38
N ALA A 304 -14.09 6.93 -20.49
CA ALA A 304 -14.08 5.49 -20.73
C ALA A 304 -15.50 4.92 -20.86
N GLY A 305 -16.43 5.33 -20.00
CA GLY A 305 -17.84 4.93 -20.07
C GLY A 305 -18.53 5.38 -21.37
N LEU A 306 -18.20 6.58 -21.85
CA LEU A 306 -18.64 7.07 -23.18
C LEU A 306 -18.13 6.14 -24.29
N VAL A 307 -16.82 5.88 -24.31
CA VAL A 307 -16.19 5.06 -25.35
C VAL A 307 -16.73 3.62 -25.33
N ILE A 308 -16.87 3.03 -24.14
CA ILE A 308 -17.44 1.68 -23.97
C ILE A 308 -18.87 1.63 -24.51
N TRP A 309 -19.70 2.62 -24.19
CA TRP A 309 -21.07 2.66 -24.70
C TRP A 309 -21.11 2.80 -26.23
N VAL A 310 -20.27 3.68 -26.79
CA VAL A 310 -20.19 3.86 -28.25
C VAL A 310 -19.78 2.56 -28.92
N ILE A 311 -18.74 1.87 -28.42
CA ILE A 311 -18.28 0.59 -29.01
C ILE A 311 -19.35 -0.50 -28.87
N ALA A 312 -20.03 -0.57 -27.72
CA ALA A 312 -21.02 -1.62 -27.47
C ALA A 312 -22.32 -1.45 -28.27
N ASN A 313 -22.67 -0.22 -28.65
CA ASN A 313 -23.91 0.09 -29.40
C ASN A 313 -23.63 0.47 -30.88
N ALA A 314 -22.38 0.70 -31.25
CA ALA A 314 -21.99 0.83 -32.65
C ALA A 314 -22.08 -0.56 -33.30
N HIS A 315 -23.21 -0.81 -33.95
CA HIS A 315 -23.35 -1.94 -34.88
C HIS A 315 -22.46 -1.66 -36.11
N TRP A 316 -21.17 -1.96 -35.99
CA TRP A 316 -20.26 -2.03 -37.14
C TRP A 316 -20.39 -3.41 -37.77
N GLY A 317 -21.50 -3.60 -38.51
CA GLY A 317 -21.76 -4.77 -39.34
C GLY A 317 -23.12 -5.39 -39.11
N GLY A 318 -24.03 -5.19 -40.07
CA GLY A 318 -25.27 -5.95 -40.26
C GLY A 318 -26.48 -5.44 -39.47
#